data_AF-A0A413SJI2-F1
#
_entry.id   AF-A0A413SJI2-F1
#
_cell.length_a   1.000
_cell.length_b   1.000
_cell.length_c   1.000
_cell.angle_alpha   90.00
_cell.angle_beta   90.00
_cell.angle_gamma   90.00
#
_symmetry.space_group_name_H-M   'P 1'
#
loop_
_entity.id
_entity.type
_entity.pdbx_description
1 polymer ?
#
loop_
_entity_poly.entity_id
_entity_poly.type
_entity_poly.pdbx_seq_one_letter_code
_entity_poly.pdbx_strand_id
1 'polypeptide(L)'
;MKSVYKIPQKIKCLTDERKRKSIPLFNIVMPVLLFLMLQYESFHTIFSAPESMSKRLKNCISGRIPKVDAVRDLLSRINPDEIRSIHEEMIDIIKRNRVFREGTIGGKRLIERLKKRYGHFADVIVADALYLNAPFINTLKENGLEGVIRLKDERRMIFQDAERLFKQDEGKKASFWKGKKKIEVWDLSGFKMEGCPYKLRVVRYHEQWEENGKETERFM
;
A
#
# COMPACT_ATOMS: atom_id res chain seq x y z
N MET A 1 24.85 3.31 2.17
CA MET A 1 23.60 2.64 1.70
C MET A 1 23.64 2.57 0.18
N LYS A 2 23.62 1.38 -0.44
CA LYS A 2 23.54 1.29 -1.92
C LYS A 2 22.13 1.76 -2.35
N SER A 3 22.07 2.75 -3.24
CA SER A 3 20.79 3.21 -3.81
C SER A 3 20.24 2.13 -4.74
N VAL A 4 19.21 1.42 -4.29
CA VAL A 4 18.63 0.25 -5.00
C VAL A 4 18.03 0.64 -6.35
N TYR A 5 17.33 1.78 -6.39
CA TYR A 5 16.59 2.22 -7.58
C TYR A 5 17.27 3.35 -8.36
N LYS A 6 18.36 3.91 -7.82
CA LYS A 6 19.14 4.98 -8.48
C LYS A 6 18.30 6.16 -8.99
N ILE A 7 17.21 6.50 -8.29
CA ILE A 7 16.27 7.58 -8.67
C ILE A 7 17.00 8.90 -8.97
N PRO A 8 17.96 9.36 -8.14
CA PRO A 8 18.66 10.60 -8.43
C PRO A 8 19.47 10.56 -9.74
N GLN A 9 20.05 9.42 -10.08
CA GLN A 9 20.79 9.22 -11.33
C GLN A 9 19.84 9.22 -12.53
N LYS A 10 18.70 8.53 -12.42
CA LYS A 10 17.66 8.50 -13.47
C LYS A 10 17.10 9.89 -13.76
N ILE A 11 16.84 10.70 -12.72
CA ILE A 11 16.40 12.10 -12.87
C ILE A 11 17.44 12.94 -13.63
N LYS A 12 18.74 12.70 -13.40
CA LYS A 12 19.82 13.43 -14.09
C LYS A 12 19.92 13.08 -15.59
N CYS A 13 19.36 11.95 -16.01
CA CYS A 13 19.33 11.53 -17.41
C CYS A 13 18.16 12.14 -18.19
N LEU A 14 17.22 12.81 -17.53
CA LEU A 14 16.10 13.47 -18.21
C LEU A 14 16.58 14.64 -19.06
N THR A 15 15.98 14.79 -20.23
CA THR A 15 16.26 15.90 -21.14
C THR A 15 15.63 17.19 -20.60
N ASP A 16 16.45 18.24 -20.50
CA ASP A 16 15.98 19.58 -20.10
C ASP A 16 15.66 20.43 -21.32
N GLU A 17 14.39 20.43 -21.74
CA GLU A 17 13.89 21.22 -22.88
C GLU A 17 13.41 22.63 -22.51
N ARG A 18 13.62 23.06 -21.25
CA ARG A 18 13.20 24.39 -20.81
C ARG A 18 13.97 25.48 -21.53
N LYS A 19 13.25 26.56 -21.87
CA LYS A 19 13.86 27.76 -22.48
C LYS A 19 14.79 28.48 -21.50
N ARG A 20 14.46 28.49 -20.21
CA ARG A 20 15.23 29.15 -19.15
C ARG A 20 15.73 28.12 -18.13
N LYS A 21 17.04 27.89 -18.12
CA LYS A 21 17.71 26.90 -17.25
C LYS A 21 18.37 27.53 -16.01
N SER A 22 17.71 28.54 -15.43
CA SER A 22 18.24 29.29 -14.27
C SER A 22 18.34 28.47 -12.98
N ILE A 23 17.62 27.35 -12.91
CA ILE A 23 17.64 26.39 -11.80
C ILE A 23 17.95 25.01 -12.41
N PRO A 24 18.88 24.22 -11.85
CA PRO A 24 19.17 22.88 -12.32
C PRO A 24 17.93 21.99 -12.39
N LEU A 25 17.80 21.18 -13.45
CA LEU A 25 16.65 20.28 -13.65
C LEU A 25 16.36 19.43 -12.41
N PHE A 26 17.40 18.82 -11.85
CA PHE A 26 17.32 17.99 -10.66
C PHE A 26 16.64 18.71 -9.47
N ASN A 27 16.96 19.99 -9.28
CA ASN A 27 16.42 20.81 -8.18
C ASN A 27 14.95 21.20 -8.39
N ILE A 28 14.36 20.90 -9.55
CA ILE A 28 12.93 21.06 -9.82
C ILE A 28 12.23 19.71 -9.80
N VAL A 29 12.77 18.72 -10.52
CA VAL A 29 12.15 17.39 -10.64
C VAL A 29 12.07 16.68 -9.29
N MET A 30 13.15 16.71 -8.49
CA MET A 30 13.20 15.94 -7.24
C MET A 30 12.18 16.45 -6.20
N PRO A 31 12.02 17.77 -5.97
CA PRO A 31 10.94 18.29 -5.13
C PRO A 31 9.55 17.96 -5.68
N VAL A 32 9.32 18.13 -6.98
CA VAL A 32 8.02 17.82 -7.61
C VAL A 32 7.64 16.36 -7.38
N LEU A 33 8.58 15.42 -7.62
CA LEU A 33 8.36 14.00 -7.36
C LEU A 33 7.97 13.73 -5.90
N LEU A 34 8.68 14.32 -4.93
CA LEU A 34 8.36 14.14 -3.52
C LEU A 34 6.99 14.72 -3.14
N PHE A 35 6.62 15.87 -3.71
CA PHE A 35 5.32 16.49 -3.43
C PHE A 35 4.16 15.69 -4.01
N LEU A 36 4.34 15.10 -5.18
CA LEU A 36 3.37 14.15 -5.75
C LEU A 36 3.23 12.90 -4.87
N MET A 37 4.35 12.35 -4.39
CA MET A 37 4.33 11.18 -3.48
C MET A 37 3.67 11.49 -2.13
N LEU A 38 3.85 12.71 -1.62
CA LEU A 38 3.23 13.17 -0.37
C LEU A 38 1.81 13.71 -0.56
N GLN A 39 1.28 13.65 -1.79
CA GLN A 39 -0.09 14.07 -2.14
C GLN A 39 -0.42 15.50 -1.73
N TYR A 40 0.52 16.44 -1.89
CA TYR A 40 0.22 17.84 -1.64
C TYR A 40 -0.71 18.40 -2.73
N GLU A 41 -1.70 19.20 -2.31
CA GLU A 41 -2.75 19.73 -3.19
C GLU A 41 -2.28 20.85 -4.13
N SER A 42 -1.23 21.60 -3.75
CA SER A 42 -0.81 22.78 -4.51
C SER A 42 0.70 23.03 -4.46
N PHE A 43 1.32 23.08 -5.65
CA PHE A 43 2.71 23.51 -5.79
C PHE A 43 2.91 24.97 -5.36
N HIS A 44 1.89 25.83 -5.52
CA HIS A 44 1.99 27.24 -5.14
C HIS A 44 2.19 27.41 -3.64
N THR A 45 1.38 26.73 -2.83
CA THR A 45 1.51 26.76 -1.37
C THR A 45 2.89 26.30 -0.91
N ILE A 46 3.45 25.29 -1.57
CA ILE A 46 4.73 24.68 -1.20
C ILE A 46 5.93 25.55 -1.58
N PHE A 47 5.94 26.10 -2.79
CA PHE A 47 7.07 26.89 -3.28
C PHE A 47 7.04 28.36 -2.81
N SER A 48 5.87 28.88 -2.40
CA SER A 48 5.71 30.25 -1.91
C SER A 48 5.93 30.39 -0.40
N ALA A 49 5.75 29.33 0.40
CA ALA A 49 5.92 29.36 1.87
C ALA A 49 6.85 28.25 2.40
N PRO A 50 8.14 28.25 2.03
CA PRO A 50 9.08 27.16 2.35
C PRO A 50 9.38 26.98 3.85
N GLU A 51 9.12 28.00 4.66
CA GLU A 51 9.34 27.97 6.12
C GLU A 51 8.49 26.91 6.83
N SER A 52 7.27 26.68 6.34
CA SER A 52 6.36 25.63 6.82
C SER A 52 6.91 24.21 6.65
N MET A 53 7.97 24.05 5.86
CA MET A 53 8.50 22.76 5.38
C MET A 53 10.03 22.64 5.53
N SER A 54 10.64 23.56 6.28
CA SER A 54 12.09 23.85 6.29
C SER A 54 13.02 22.63 6.42
N LYS A 55 12.70 21.63 7.26
CA LYS A 55 13.55 20.41 7.40
C LYS A 55 13.46 19.46 6.21
N ARG A 56 12.29 19.35 5.55
CA ARG A 56 12.06 18.41 4.44
C ARG A 56 12.62 18.97 3.13
N LEU A 57 12.39 20.25 2.88
CA LEU A 57 12.89 20.95 1.68
C LEU A 57 14.42 21.08 1.65
N LYS A 58 15.07 21.35 2.80
CA LYS A 58 16.54 21.47 2.89
C LYS A 58 17.29 20.21 2.48
N ASN A 59 16.67 19.03 2.61
CA ASN A 59 17.30 17.76 2.22
C ASN A 59 17.11 17.43 0.73
N CYS A 60 16.23 18.14 0.04
CA CYS A 60 15.80 17.82 -1.33
C CYS A 60 16.15 18.91 -2.33
N ILE A 61 16.26 20.15 -1.88
CA ILE A 61 16.69 21.29 -2.68
C ILE A 61 18.03 21.78 -2.17
N SER A 62 19.04 21.71 -3.03
CA SER A 62 20.32 22.37 -2.82
C SER A 62 20.34 23.67 -3.62
N GLY A 63 20.30 24.82 -2.94
CA GLY A 63 20.32 26.14 -3.60
C GLY A 63 18.94 26.79 -3.76
N ARG A 64 18.71 27.48 -4.89
CA ARG A 64 17.49 28.30 -5.09
C ARG A 64 16.23 27.44 -5.19
N ILE A 65 15.21 27.83 -4.42
CA ILE A 65 13.88 27.23 -4.47
C ILE A 65 13.25 27.53 -5.84
N PRO A 66 12.70 26.52 -6.54
CA PRO A 66 12.08 26.75 -7.83
C PRO A 66 10.77 27.50 -7.68
N LYS A 67 10.56 28.49 -8.57
CA LYS A 67 9.27 29.18 -8.70
C LYS A 67 8.26 28.28 -9.37
N VAL A 68 6.98 28.48 -9.07
CA VAL A 68 5.86 27.76 -9.71
C VAL A 68 5.92 27.85 -11.23
N ASP A 69 6.31 28.99 -11.79
CA ASP A 69 6.47 29.14 -13.25
C ASP A 69 7.54 28.22 -13.84
N ALA A 70 8.63 27.99 -13.11
CA ALA A 70 9.69 27.08 -13.54
C ALA A 70 9.25 25.61 -13.48
N VAL A 71 8.40 25.27 -12.50
CA VAL A 71 7.75 23.96 -12.41
C VAL A 71 6.75 23.78 -13.55
N ARG A 72 5.93 24.78 -13.84
CA ARG A 72 4.99 24.77 -14.96
C ARG A 72 5.72 24.60 -16.30
N ASP A 73 6.73 25.43 -16.58
CA ASP A 73 7.51 25.35 -17.83
C ASP A 73 8.19 23.98 -17.98
N LEU A 74 8.68 23.39 -16.88
CA LEU A 74 9.22 22.03 -16.89
C LEU A 74 8.14 21.01 -17.25
N LEU A 75 7.04 20.97 -16.50
CA LEU A 75 6.00 19.95 -16.66
C LEU A 75 5.31 20.03 -18.03
N SER A 76 5.22 21.22 -18.62
CA SER A 76 4.67 21.39 -19.98
C SER A 76 5.60 20.92 -21.10
N ARG A 77 6.88 20.65 -20.81
CA ARG A 77 7.90 20.29 -21.81
C ARG A 77 8.56 18.95 -21.57
N ILE A 78 8.33 18.35 -20.41
CA ILE A 78 8.94 17.07 -20.07
C ILE A 78 8.42 15.98 -21.02
N ASN A 79 9.33 15.19 -21.58
CA ASN A 79 8.94 14.10 -22.45
C ASN A 79 8.31 12.95 -21.62
N PRO A 80 7.03 12.62 -21.82
CA PRO A 80 6.38 11.54 -21.08
C PRO A 80 7.01 10.17 -21.35
N ASP A 81 7.64 9.95 -22.50
CA ASP A 81 8.27 8.68 -22.84
C ASP A 81 9.55 8.42 -22.04
N GLU A 82 10.33 9.47 -21.72
CA GLU A 82 11.47 9.36 -20.81
C GLU A 82 11.02 8.96 -19.40
N ILE A 83 9.92 9.54 -18.92
CA ILE A 83 9.33 9.20 -17.62
C ILE A 83 8.81 7.76 -17.63
N ARG A 84 8.18 7.33 -18.73
CA ARG A 84 7.71 5.96 -18.90
C ARG A 84 8.86 4.97 -18.89
N SER A 85 9.94 5.24 -19.61
CA SER A 85 11.14 4.41 -19.62
C SER A 85 11.75 4.26 -18.22
N ILE A 86 11.89 5.37 -17.47
CA ILE A 86 12.33 5.33 -16.07
C ILE A 86 11.41 4.47 -15.21
N HIS A 87 10.10 4.59 -15.41
CA HIS A 87 9.09 3.82 -14.67
C HIS A 87 9.16 2.33 -14.97
N GLU A 88 9.27 1.96 -16.25
CA GLU A 88 9.40 0.56 -16.70
C GLU A 88 10.67 -0.08 -16.17
N GLU A 89 11.81 0.60 -16.25
CA GLU A 89 13.06 0.12 -15.66
C GLU A 89 12.93 -0.08 -14.14
N MET A 90 12.20 0.79 -13.45
CA MET A 90 11.96 0.67 -12.02
C MET A 90 11.07 -0.54 -11.70
N ILE A 91 10.01 -0.77 -12.48
CA ILE A 91 9.17 -1.97 -12.39
C ILE A 91 10.02 -3.22 -12.62
N ASP A 92 10.93 -3.22 -13.58
CA ASP A 92 11.79 -4.37 -13.87
C ASP A 92 12.80 -4.65 -12.76
N ILE A 93 13.38 -3.61 -12.15
CA ILE A 93 14.22 -3.76 -10.96
C ILE A 93 13.40 -4.36 -9.83
N ILE A 94 12.19 -3.85 -9.60
CA ILE A 94 11.27 -4.35 -8.57
C ILE A 94 10.93 -5.83 -8.82
N LYS A 95 10.59 -6.21 -10.06
CA LYS A 95 10.30 -7.59 -10.45
C LYS A 95 11.52 -8.50 -10.27
N ARG A 96 12.70 -8.07 -10.72
CA ARG A 96 13.98 -8.80 -10.55
C ARG A 96 14.35 -9.00 -9.09
N ASN A 97 14.19 -7.95 -8.28
CA ASN A 97 14.40 -7.99 -6.83
C ASN A 97 13.29 -8.76 -6.10
N ARG A 98 12.32 -9.33 -6.83
CA ARG A 98 11.20 -10.11 -6.30
C ARG A 98 10.39 -9.34 -5.25
N VAL A 99 10.41 -8.00 -5.27
CA VAL A 99 9.78 -7.16 -4.22
C VAL A 99 8.30 -7.49 -4.03
N PHE A 100 7.63 -7.86 -5.13
CA PHE A 100 6.22 -8.22 -5.15
C PHE A 100 5.93 -9.72 -5.17
N ARG A 101 6.94 -10.59 -5.42
CA ARG A 101 6.70 -12.04 -5.59
C ARG A 101 6.36 -12.76 -4.28
N GLU A 102 6.91 -12.32 -3.16
CA GLU A 102 6.58 -12.91 -1.85
C GLU A 102 5.41 -12.23 -1.16
N GLY A 103 4.85 -11.14 -1.72
CA GLY A 103 3.87 -10.31 -1.03
C GLY A 103 4.45 -9.72 0.26
N THR A 104 4.27 -8.42 0.48
CA THR A 104 4.46 -7.86 1.84
C THR A 104 5.83 -8.05 2.49
N ILE A 105 6.91 -8.06 1.69
CA ILE A 105 8.32 -8.14 2.18
C ILE A 105 8.60 -7.09 3.26
N GLY A 106 7.97 -5.92 3.15
CA GLY A 106 8.06 -4.88 4.18
C GLY A 106 7.55 -5.34 5.54
N GLY A 107 6.40 -6.01 5.59
CA GLY A 107 5.81 -6.53 6.82
C GLY A 107 6.60 -7.69 7.40
N LYS A 108 6.98 -8.68 6.57
CA LYS A 108 7.82 -9.81 7.00
C LYS A 108 9.13 -9.32 7.63
N ARG A 109 9.86 -8.46 6.91
CA ARG A 109 11.13 -7.89 7.40
C ARG A 109 10.94 -7.06 8.66
N LEU A 110 9.81 -6.38 8.80
CA LEU A 110 9.50 -5.63 10.02
C LEU A 110 9.32 -6.57 11.21
N ILE A 111 8.52 -7.63 11.05
CA ILE A 111 8.28 -8.65 12.08
C ILE A 111 9.60 -9.28 12.52
N GLU A 112 10.40 -9.78 11.58
CA GLU A 112 11.70 -10.41 11.88
C GLU A 112 12.64 -9.44 12.63
N ARG A 113 12.66 -8.17 12.21
CA ARG A 113 13.47 -7.14 12.86
C ARG A 113 12.99 -6.83 14.28
N LEU A 114 11.68 -6.75 14.49
CA LEU A 114 11.10 -6.51 15.81
C LEU A 114 11.34 -7.69 16.75
N LYS A 115 11.14 -8.93 16.26
CA LYS A 115 11.46 -10.16 16.98
C LYS A 115 12.93 -10.19 17.40
N LYS A 116 13.86 -9.93 16.47
CA LYS A 116 15.29 -9.92 16.76
C LYS A 116 15.69 -8.87 17.80
N ARG A 117 15.01 -7.71 17.79
CA ARG A 117 15.35 -6.58 18.66
C ARG A 117 14.75 -6.70 20.06
N TYR A 118 13.52 -7.21 20.17
CA TYR A 118 12.74 -7.15 21.40
C TYR A 118 12.35 -8.53 21.94
N GLY A 119 12.62 -9.62 21.21
CA GLY A 119 12.26 -10.98 21.59
C GLY A 119 10.76 -11.22 21.44
N HIS A 120 9.95 -10.76 22.39
CA HIS A 120 8.50 -10.74 22.29
C HIS A 120 8.04 -9.28 22.21
N PHE A 121 7.23 -8.95 21.22
CA PHE A 121 6.77 -7.57 21.00
C PHE A 121 5.25 -7.44 20.80
N ALA A 122 4.58 -8.54 20.51
CA ALA A 122 3.14 -8.60 20.30
C ALA A 122 2.69 -10.06 20.38
N ASP A 123 1.41 -10.27 20.68
CA ASP A 123 0.74 -11.57 20.53
C ASP A 123 0.01 -11.69 19.20
N VAL A 124 -0.58 -10.58 18.72
CA VAL A 124 -1.45 -10.55 17.53
C VAL A 124 -1.03 -9.43 16.59
N ILE A 125 -0.96 -9.73 15.29
CA ILE A 125 -0.80 -8.77 14.21
C ILE A 125 -2.11 -8.62 13.44
N VAL A 126 -2.57 -7.38 13.29
CA VAL A 126 -3.70 -7.04 12.42
C VAL A 126 -3.17 -6.53 11.08
N ALA A 127 -3.63 -7.10 9.98
CA ALA A 127 -3.20 -6.72 8.64
C ALA A 127 -4.38 -6.62 7.67
N ASP A 128 -4.17 -5.93 6.55
CA ASP A 128 -5.15 -5.85 5.47
C ASP A 128 -5.05 -7.04 4.50
N ALA A 129 -6.03 -7.17 3.60
CA ALA A 129 -6.12 -8.25 2.63
C ALA A 129 -4.88 -8.43 1.72
N LEU A 130 -4.04 -7.40 1.55
CA LEU A 130 -2.81 -7.52 0.76
C LEU A 130 -1.82 -8.50 1.40
N TYR A 131 -1.87 -8.64 2.72
CA TYR A 131 -1.06 -9.56 3.51
C TYR A 131 -1.63 -10.98 3.55
N LEU A 132 -2.81 -11.23 2.96
CA LEU A 132 -3.35 -12.58 2.83
C LEU A 132 -2.57 -13.36 1.76
N ASN A 133 -1.42 -13.90 2.15
CA ASN A 133 -0.58 -14.78 1.36
C ASN A 133 0.16 -15.76 2.28
N ALA A 134 0.51 -16.94 1.76
CA ALA A 134 1.16 -17.97 2.56
C ALA A 134 2.48 -17.53 3.21
N PRO A 135 3.42 -16.85 2.51
CA PRO A 135 4.68 -16.40 3.11
C PRO A 135 4.49 -15.51 4.36
N PHE A 136 3.54 -14.59 4.33
CA PHE A 136 3.27 -13.71 5.47
C PHE A 136 2.66 -14.45 6.65
N ILE A 137 1.69 -15.36 6.40
CA ILE A 137 1.10 -16.18 7.47
C ILE A 137 2.16 -17.08 8.11
N ASN A 138 3.01 -17.71 7.29
CA ASN A 138 4.09 -18.56 7.78
C ASN A 138 5.06 -17.74 8.65
N THR A 139 5.40 -16.52 8.22
CA THR A 139 6.24 -15.61 9.01
C THR A 139 5.63 -15.31 10.39
N LEU A 140 4.33 -15.02 10.46
CA LEU A 140 3.66 -14.77 11.74
C LEU A 140 3.80 -15.98 12.66
N LYS A 141 3.42 -17.16 12.18
CA LYS A 141 3.43 -18.40 12.95
C LYS A 141 4.83 -18.83 13.39
N GLU A 142 5.82 -18.75 12.50
CA GLU A 142 7.23 -19.04 12.81
C GLU A 142 7.80 -18.11 13.90
N ASN A 143 7.26 -16.89 14.02
CA ASN A 143 7.67 -15.93 15.04
C ASN A 143 6.83 -16.01 16.35
N GLY A 144 5.89 -16.95 16.42
CA GLY A 144 4.98 -17.13 17.55
C GLY A 144 3.89 -16.04 17.64
N LEU A 145 3.49 -15.48 16.49
CA LEU A 145 2.47 -14.44 16.39
C LEU A 145 1.19 -15.00 15.80
N GLU A 146 0.06 -14.54 16.33
CA GLU A 146 -1.25 -14.72 15.73
C GLU A 146 -1.56 -13.59 14.73
N GLY A 147 -2.44 -13.88 13.77
CA GLY A 147 -2.76 -12.96 12.68
C GLY A 147 -4.27 -12.78 12.50
N VAL A 148 -4.73 -11.53 12.47
CA VAL A 148 -6.09 -11.16 12.04
C VAL A 148 -5.97 -10.38 10.74
N ILE A 149 -6.38 -10.99 9.63
CA ILE A 149 -6.30 -10.36 8.31
C ILE A 149 -7.69 -9.94 7.87
N ARG A 150 -7.91 -8.63 7.75
CA ARG A 150 -9.21 -8.09 7.33
C ARG A 150 -9.33 -8.12 5.81
N LEU A 151 -10.34 -8.84 5.32
CA LEU A 151 -10.70 -8.89 3.90
C LEU A 151 -11.65 -7.74 3.59
N LYS A 152 -11.16 -6.72 2.88
CA LYS A 152 -11.98 -5.60 2.39
C LYS A 152 -12.34 -5.73 0.90
N ASP A 153 -11.68 -6.62 0.18
CA ASP A 153 -11.75 -6.73 -1.28
C ASP A 153 -12.18 -8.14 -1.67
N GLU A 154 -13.35 -8.23 -2.31
CA GLU A 154 -14.06 -9.47 -2.68
C GLU A 154 -13.38 -10.22 -3.84
N ARG A 155 -12.38 -9.61 -4.49
CA ARG A 155 -11.79 -10.12 -5.73
C ARG A 155 -10.69 -11.17 -5.54
N ARG A 156 -10.33 -11.52 -4.31
CA ARG A 156 -9.29 -12.53 -4.06
C ARG A 156 -9.87 -13.94 -4.15
N MET A 157 -9.16 -14.86 -4.82
CA MET A 157 -9.60 -16.25 -4.98
C MET A 157 -9.93 -16.92 -3.63
N ILE A 158 -9.18 -16.63 -2.57
CA ILE A 158 -9.46 -17.15 -1.22
C ILE A 158 -10.80 -16.64 -0.66
N PHE A 159 -11.18 -15.41 -0.97
CA PHE A 159 -12.51 -14.90 -0.59
C PHE A 159 -13.60 -15.63 -1.36
N GLN A 160 -13.41 -15.89 -2.66
CA GLN A 160 -14.35 -16.66 -3.48
C GLN A 160 -14.48 -18.13 -3.02
N ASP A 161 -13.37 -18.75 -2.61
CA ASP A 161 -13.38 -20.10 -2.04
C ASP A 161 -14.12 -20.13 -0.70
N ALA A 162 -13.92 -19.13 0.15
CA ALA A 162 -14.69 -18.97 1.39
C ALA A 162 -16.18 -18.68 1.10
N GLU A 163 -16.50 -17.87 0.09
CA GLU A 163 -17.88 -17.59 -0.33
C GLU A 163 -18.64 -18.84 -0.74
N ARG A 164 -18.01 -19.79 -1.43
CA ARG A 164 -18.64 -21.06 -1.80
C ARG A 164 -19.08 -21.85 -0.56
N LEU A 165 -18.23 -21.89 0.47
CA LEU A 165 -18.54 -22.55 1.73
C LEU A 165 -19.70 -21.85 2.47
N PHE A 166 -19.71 -20.51 2.47
CA PHE A 166 -20.81 -19.74 3.07
C PHE A 166 -22.15 -19.92 2.35
N LYS A 167 -22.14 -20.06 1.01
CA LYS A 167 -23.37 -20.31 0.22
C LYS A 167 -23.98 -21.69 0.47
N GLN A 168 -23.20 -22.63 0.99
CA GLN A 168 -23.66 -23.97 1.39
C GLN A 168 -24.13 -24.03 2.85
N ASP A 169 -24.22 -22.87 3.52
CA ASP A 169 -24.53 -22.70 4.95
C ASP A 169 -23.55 -23.40 5.90
N GLU A 170 -22.39 -23.82 5.38
CA GLU A 170 -21.33 -24.42 6.19
C GLU A 170 -20.76 -23.35 7.13
N GLY A 171 -20.74 -23.65 8.43
CA GLY A 171 -20.17 -22.77 9.46
C GLY A 171 -21.04 -21.60 9.91
N LYS A 172 -22.32 -21.54 9.52
CA LYS A 172 -23.27 -20.59 10.12
C LYS A 172 -23.40 -20.88 11.61
N LYS A 173 -23.07 -19.89 12.45
CA LYS A 173 -23.11 -20.03 13.91
C LYS A 173 -24.34 -19.43 14.54
N ALA A 174 -24.73 -18.24 14.07
CA ALA A 174 -25.80 -17.49 14.69
C ALA A 174 -26.45 -16.54 13.69
N SER A 175 -27.73 -16.31 13.89
CA SER A 175 -28.46 -15.18 13.34
C SER A 175 -29.16 -14.46 14.49
N PHE A 176 -29.03 -13.15 14.54
CA PHE A 176 -29.67 -12.35 15.59
C PHE A 176 -30.02 -10.95 15.08
N TRP A 177 -30.99 -10.33 15.74
CA TRP A 177 -31.38 -8.96 15.45
C TRP A 177 -30.64 -8.00 16.37
N LYS A 178 -30.09 -6.92 15.80
CA LYS A 178 -29.53 -5.78 16.52
C LYS A 178 -30.27 -4.52 16.08
N GLY A 179 -31.32 -4.17 16.81
CA GLY A 179 -32.27 -3.12 16.40
C GLY A 179 -33.02 -3.54 15.13
N LYS A 180 -33.01 -2.70 14.09
CA LYS A 180 -33.61 -3.00 12.78
C LYS A 180 -32.72 -3.83 11.85
N LYS A 181 -31.52 -4.21 12.31
CA LYS A 181 -30.56 -4.97 11.50
C LYS A 181 -30.62 -6.45 11.84
N LYS A 182 -30.79 -7.29 10.83
CA LYS A 182 -30.55 -8.74 10.92
C LYS A 182 -29.07 -8.99 10.70
N ILE A 183 -28.42 -9.69 11.61
CA ILE A 183 -27.01 -10.03 11.54
C ILE A 183 -26.88 -11.54 11.45
N GLU A 184 -26.15 -12.02 10.46
CA GLU A 184 -25.78 -13.43 10.31
C GLU A 184 -24.27 -13.58 10.43
N VAL A 185 -23.83 -14.60 11.17
CA VAL A 185 -22.43 -14.83 11.50
C VAL A 185 -22.03 -16.23 11.07
N TRP A 186 -20.94 -16.30 10.32
CA TRP A 186 -20.26 -17.55 9.99
C TRP A 186 -18.89 -17.58 10.64
N ASP A 187 -18.53 -18.77 11.11
CA ASP A 187 -17.25 -19.06 11.73
C ASP A 187 -16.78 -20.44 11.29
N LEU A 188 -15.92 -20.41 10.27
CA LEU A 188 -15.36 -21.59 9.64
C LEU A 188 -13.92 -21.77 10.08
N SER A 189 -13.62 -22.93 10.66
CA SER A 189 -12.24 -23.32 10.99
C SER A 189 -11.80 -24.45 10.07
N GLY A 190 -10.51 -24.50 9.75
CA GLY A 190 -9.95 -25.60 8.95
C GLY A 190 -9.66 -25.26 7.49
N PHE A 191 -9.84 -24.00 7.09
CA PHE A 191 -9.60 -23.56 5.72
C PHE A 191 -8.14 -23.77 5.33
N LYS A 192 -7.91 -24.43 4.20
CA LYS A 192 -6.57 -24.73 3.68
C LYS A 192 -6.23 -23.74 2.57
N MET A 193 -4.99 -23.26 2.56
CA MET A 193 -4.48 -22.37 1.53
C MET A 193 -3.18 -22.93 0.99
N GLU A 194 -3.00 -22.91 -0.33
CA GLU A 194 -1.78 -23.40 -0.97
C GLU A 194 -0.54 -22.68 -0.42
N GLY A 195 0.52 -23.45 -0.10
CA GLY A 195 1.75 -22.94 0.49
C GLY A 195 1.68 -22.59 1.98
N CYS A 196 0.51 -22.70 2.61
CA CYS A 196 0.32 -22.48 4.05
C CYS A 196 0.06 -23.82 4.75
N PRO A 197 0.98 -24.31 5.61
CA PRO A 197 0.77 -25.56 6.35
C PRO A 197 -0.27 -25.41 7.47
N TYR A 198 -0.61 -24.18 7.85
CA TYR A 198 -1.54 -23.88 8.92
C TYR A 198 -2.98 -23.82 8.39
N LYS A 199 -3.90 -24.41 9.15
CA LYS A 199 -5.34 -24.28 8.93
C LYS A 199 -5.79 -22.89 9.37
N LEU A 200 -6.52 -22.19 8.52
CA LEU A 200 -7.04 -20.86 8.77
C LEU A 200 -8.47 -20.92 9.33
N ARG A 201 -8.83 -19.88 10.09
CA ARG A 201 -10.19 -19.61 10.54
C ARG A 201 -10.70 -18.39 9.81
N VAL A 202 -11.88 -18.50 9.20
CA VAL A 202 -12.54 -17.43 8.46
C VAL A 202 -13.82 -17.09 9.20
N VAL A 203 -13.95 -15.81 9.57
CA VAL A 203 -15.15 -15.27 10.21
C VAL A 203 -15.77 -14.27 9.24
N ARG A 204 -17.08 -14.37 9.02
CA ARG A 204 -17.85 -13.47 8.16
C ARG A 204 -19.04 -12.93 8.92
N TYR A 205 -19.29 -11.62 8.76
CA TYR A 205 -20.50 -10.95 9.21
C TYR A 205 -21.30 -10.50 8.00
N HIS A 206 -22.60 -10.78 8.02
CA HIS A 206 -23.56 -10.26 7.06
C HIS A 206 -24.61 -9.46 7.83
N GLU A 207 -24.69 -8.16 7.55
CA GLU A 207 -25.72 -7.29 8.10
C GLU A 207 -26.76 -6.99 7.00
N GLN A 208 -28.04 -7.19 7.30
CA GLN A 208 -29.17 -6.83 6.44
C GLN A 208 -30.07 -5.85 7.20
N TRP A 209 -30.48 -4.75 6.57
CA TRP A 209 -31.43 -3.80 7.15
C TRP A 209 -32.23 -3.08 6.07
N GLU A 210 -33.38 -2.51 6.45
CA GLU A 210 -34.19 -1.72 5.54
C GLU A 210 -33.93 -0.23 5.75
N GLU A 211 -33.66 0.49 4.65
CA GLU A 211 -33.40 1.92 4.64
C GLU A 211 -34.20 2.57 3.51
N ASN A 212 -35.12 3.49 3.85
CA ASN A 212 -36.01 4.16 2.89
C ASN A 212 -36.84 3.21 2.00
N GLY A 213 -37.34 2.09 2.57
CA GLY A 213 -38.13 1.10 1.82
C GLY A 213 -37.31 0.21 0.88
N LYS A 214 -35.98 0.23 0.98
CA LYS A 214 -35.07 -0.65 0.24
C LYS A 214 -34.27 -1.52 1.20
N GLU A 215 -34.20 -2.81 0.90
CA GLU A 215 -33.28 -3.72 1.57
C GLU A 215 -31.84 -3.33 1.22
N THR A 216 -31.03 -3.16 2.26
CA THR A 216 -29.61 -2.86 2.17
C THR A 216 -28.85 -3.95 2.91
N GLU A 217 -27.73 -4.38 2.34
CA GLU A 217 -26.88 -5.39 2.94
C GLU A 217 -25.41 -4.94 3.00
N ARG A 218 -24.67 -5.51 3.95
CA ARG A 218 -23.24 -5.27 4.12
C ARG A 218 -22.53 -6.52 4.57
N PHE A 219 -21.41 -6.80 3.90
CA PHE A 219 -20.48 -7.86 4.28
C PHE A 219 -19.26 -7.28 5.01
N MET A 220 -18.82 -7.96 6.07
CA MET A 220 -17.62 -7.63 6.86
C MET A 220 -16.81 -8.86 7.22
#